data_AF-A0A661R508-F1
#
_entry.id   AF-A0A661R508-F1
#
_cell.length_a   1.000
_cell.length_b   1.000
_cell.length_c   1.000
_cell.angle_alpha   90.00
_cell.angle_beta   90.00
_cell.angle_gamma   90.00
#
_symmetry.space_group_name_H-M   'P 1'
#
loop_
_entity.id
_entity.type
_entity.pdbx_description
1 polymer ?
#
loop_
_entity_poly.entity_id
_entity_poly.type
_entity_poly.pdbx_seq_one_letter_code
_entity_poly.pdbx_strand_id
1 'polypeptide(L)'
;MAEQTTKKRSTGAPPMNKPKALEDVVISEVEVDPVVEKRAATMAEIDYSIYDKKNPNSLMNRCDTRTSLLISKIPQNWHCVTEAKLVSLAEPEDRDVRLRLAFWEEYNRACRTDEKMARARICYGICSSEVWKKYYLTNWKKLVFIIRPPRHEMLLHKTLLLHGYDRISEILNMPIQNKVNKGWKEELPNGKFKTHNTHYMKVDTVAIRAIRDTVKMLINMQNVYTLAAQYGVDSKEKKKHAKYPEQVPLPPDPELPDPDDLEGEIDELENFLGLDQDEDLESEVGAENIEHEETIERRKPGRPKKIPESQF
;
A
#
# COMPACT_ATOMS: atom_id res chain seq x y z
N MET A 1 17.67 73.68 -26.72
CA MET A 1 18.43 72.56 -26.14
C MET A 1 17.73 72.17 -24.85
N ALA A 2 17.09 71.01 -24.80
CA ALA A 2 16.30 70.55 -23.66
C ALA A 2 17.04 69.41 -22.95
N GLU A 3 17.44 69.66 -21.69
CA GLU A 3 18.08 68.68 -20.81
C GLU A 3 17.07 67.64 -20.33
N GLN A 4 17.24 66.40 -20.81
CA GLN A 4 16.51 65.24 -20.33
C GLN A 4 17.19 64.68 -19.08
N THR A 5 16.54 64.82 -17.92
CA THR A 5 16.96 64.21 -16.66
C THR A 5 16.45 62.77 -16.58
N THR A 6 17.37 61.81 -16.66
CA THR A 6 17.08 60.38 -16.55
C THR A 6 16.98 59.96 -15.09
N LYS A 7 15.75 59.67 -14.64
CA LYS A 7 15.44 59.22 -13.28
C LYS A 7 15.74 57.71 -13.15
N LYS A 8 16.92 57.36 -12.66
CA LYS A 8 17.29 55.97 -12.30
C LYS A 8 16.33 55.43 -11.23
N ARG A 9 15.47 54.48 -11.60
CA ARG A 9 14.67 53.68 -10.66
C ARG A 9 15.56 52.60 -10.03
N SER A 10 15.91 52.80 -8.76
CA SER A 10 16.55 51.78 -7.92
C SER A 10 15.52 50.70 -7.58
N THR A 11 15.68 49.51 -8.14
CA THR A 11 14.94 48.30 -7.76
C THR A 11 15.51 47.79 -6.44
N GLY A 12 15.04 48.37 -5.33
CA GLY A 12 15.31 47.84 -3.99
C GLY A 12 14.58 46.50 -3.85
N ALA A 13 15.34 45.40 -3.75
CA ALA A 13 14.78 44.10 -3.43
C ALA A 13 14.05 44.18 -2.07
N PRO A 14 12.80 43.70 -1.97
CA PRO A 14 12.06 43.73 -0.73
C PRO A 14 12.79 42.91 0.35
N PRO A 15 12.78 43.36 1.61
CA PRO A 15 13.46 42.65 2.69
C PRO A 15 12.85 41.25 2.83
N MET A 16 13.66 40.22 2.61
CA MET A 16 13.27 38.84 2.88
C MET A 16 12.99 38.72 4.38
N ASN A 17 11.73 38.49 4.73
CA ASN A 17 11.34 38.09 6.07
C ASN A 17 12.12 36.82 6.41
N LYS A 18 12.95 36.89 7.44
CA LYS A 18 13.63 35.73 8.00
C LYS A 18 12.56 34.68 8.32
N PRO A 19 12.72 33.42 7.90
CA PRO A 19 11.76 32.37 8.22
C PRO A 19 11.61 32.34 9.73
N LYS A 20 10.38 32.59 10.18
CA LYS A 20 9.99 32.43 11.58
C LYS A 20 10.37 31.01 11.96
N ALA A 21 11.22 30.85 12.98
CA ALA A 21 11.58 29.54 13.50
C ALA A 21 10.27 28.76 13.70
N LEU A 22 10.18 27.59 13.08
CA LEU A 22 9.12 26.62 13.34
C LEU A 22 9.29 26.24 14.82
N GLU A 23 8.60 26.99 15.68
CA GLU A 23 8.38 26.61 17.06
C GLU A 23 7.74 25.22 17.03
N ASP A 24 8.33 24.33 17.81
CA ASP A 24 7.99 22.91 17.88
C ASP A 24 6.47 22.74 17.91
N VAL A 25 5.92 22.22 16.81
CA VAL A 25 4.55 21.72 16.79
C VAL A 25 4.57 20.51 17.71
N VAL A 26 4.30 20.76 19.00
CA VAL A 26 4.02 19.73 19.98
C VAL A 26 2.79 19.00 19.46
N ILE A 27 3.02 17.87 18.79
CA ILE A 27 1.97 16.92 18.44
C ILE A 27 1.51 16.39 19.78
N SER A 28 0.50 17.04 20.35
CA SER A 28 -0.21 16.58 21.53
C SER A 28 -0.58 15.12 21.32
N GLU A 29 -0.20 14.27 22.27
CA GLU A 29 -0.51 12.84 22.27
C GLU A 29 -1.98 12.65 21.92
N VAL A 30 -2.24 12.08 20.74
CA VAL A 30 -3.59 11.76 20.31
C VAL A 30 -4.03 10.61 21.20
N GLU A 31 -4.93 10.86 22.15
CA GLU A 31 -5.59 9.81 22.92
C GLU A 31 -6.27 8.86 21.94
N VAL A 32 -5.68 7.68 21.78
CA VAL A 32 -6.22 6.62 20.93
C VAL A 32 -7.42 6.04 21.66
N ASP A 33 -8.58 6.04 20.99
CA ASP A 33 -9.82 5.53 21.56
C ASP A 33 -9.62 4.07 22.05
N PRO A 34 -9.90 3.75 23.33
CA PRO A 34 -9.69 2.41 23.91
C PRO A 34 -10.46 1.31 23.18
N VAL A 35 -11.51 1.64 22.42
CA VAL A 35 -12.23 0.68 21.55
C VAL A 35 -11.37 0.24 20.37
N VAL A 36 -10.59 1.15 19.79
CA VAL A 36 -9.65 0.85 18.70
C VAL A 36 -8.53 -0.04 19.21
N GLU A 37 -8.03 0.24 20.42
CA GLU A 37 -6.97 -0.54 21.06
C GLU A 37 -7.44 -1.97 21.39
N LYS A 38 -8.66 -2.14 21.93
CA LYS A 38 -9.25 -3.47 22.13
C LYS A 38 -9.45 -4.25 20.84
N ARG A 39 -9.86 -3.59 19.75
CA ARG A 39 -10.01 -4.22 18.42
C ARG A 39 -8.67 -4.58 17.79
N ALA A 40 -7.65 -3.74 17.98
CA ALA A 40 -6.29 -4.05 17.55
C ALA A 40 -5.72 -5.24 18.33
N ALA A 41 -5.97 -5.32 19.64
CA ALA A 41 -5.56 -6.45 20.48
C ALA A 41 -6.27 -7.76 20.07
N THR A 42 -7.58 -7.73 19.78
CA THR A 42 -8.30 -8.91 19.29
C THR A 42 -7.86 -9.32 17.88
N MET A 43 -7.50 -8.38 17.01
CA MET A 43 -6.90 -8.70 15.71
C MET A 43 -5.47 -9.24 15.83
N ALA A 44 -4.73 -8.87 16.87
CA ALA A 44 -3.39 -9.38 17.14
C ALA A 44 -3.40 -10.83 17.66
N GLU A 45 -4.52 -11.29 18.22
CA GLU A 45 -4.73 -12.67 18.66
C GLU A 45 -5.24 -13.61 17.56
N ILE A 46 -5.54 -13.10 16.36
CA ILE A 46 -5.77 -13.99 15.21
C ILE A 46 -4.40 -14.57 14.86
N ASP A 47 -4.11 -15.73 15.43
CA ASP A 47 -2.93 -16.51 15.11
C ASP A 47 -3.08 -17.00 13.68
N TYR A 48 -2.60 -16.17 12.73
CA TYR A 48 -2.59 -16.49 11.32
C TYR A 48 -1.67 -17.69 11.13
N SER A 49 -2.26 -18.87 11.15
CA SER A 49 -1.53 -20.09 10.91
C SER A 49 -1.20 -20.19 9.43
N ILE A 50 -0.08 -19.58 9.03
CA ILE A 50 0.35 -19.51 7.63
C ILE A 50 0.63 -20.91 7.07
N TYR A 51 1.24 -21.78 7.89
CA TYR A 51 1.85 -23.05 7.45
C TYR A 51 1.12 -24.32 7.92
N ASP A 52 0.03 -24.21 8.67
CA ASP A 52 -0.68 -25.39 9.17
C ASP A 52 -1.58 -26.01 8.10
N LYS A 53 -1.16 -27.17 7.57
CA LYS A 53 -1.92 -27.92 6.59
C LYS A 53 -3.27 -28.42 7.11
N LYS A 54 -3.41 -28.61 8.44
CA LYS A 54 -4.65 -29.12 9.06
C LYS A 54 -5.71 -28.03 9.18
N ASN A 55 -5.31 -26.77 9.29
CA ASN A 55 -6.24 -25.66 9.39
C ASN A 55 -6.78 -25.31 8.00
N PRO A 56 -8.09 -25.46 7.72
CA PRO A 56 -8.65 -25.08 6.41
C PRO A 56 -8.49 -23.59 6.10
N ASN A 57 -8.37 -22.75 7.13
CA ASN A 57 -8.11 -21.32 7.01
C ASN A 57 -6.63 -20.96 6.91
N SER A 58 -5.71 -21.93 6.88
CA SER A 58 -4.30 -21.60 6.68
C SER A 58 -4.07 -20.96 5.33
N LEU A 59 -3.07 -20.07 5.27
CA LEU A 59 -2.77 -19.37 4.03
C LEU A 59 -2.39 -20.34 2.91
N MET A 60 -1.67 -21.42 3.23
CA MET A 60 -1.34 -22.49 2.28
C MET A 60 -2.58 -23.12 1.64
N ASN A 61 -3.66 -23.32 2.41
CA ASN A 61 -4.88 -23.94 1.92
C ASN A 61 -5.78 -22.96 1.14
N ARG A 62 -5.69 -21.65 1.45
CA ARG A 62 -6.47 -20.60 0.79
C ARG A 62 -5.85 -20.08 -0.51
N CYS A 63 -4.54 -20.12 -0.66
CA CYS A 63 -3.85 -19.68 -1.88
C CYS A 63 -4.10 -20.60 -3.09
N ASP A 64 -3.77 -20.12 -4.29
CA ASP A 64 -3.68 -20.98 -5.48
C ASP A 64 -2.51 -21.98 -5.36
N THR A 65 -2.62 -23.12 -6.04
CA THR A 65 -1.66 -24.24 -5.93
C THR A 65 -0.22 -23.78 -6.12
N ARG A 66 0.05 -22.98 -7.16
CA ARG A 66 1.41 -22.51 -7.46
C ARG A 66 1.97 -21.61 -6.35
N THR A 67 1.18 -20.67 -5.84
CA THR A 67 1.59 -19.84 -4.71
C THR A 67 1.81 -20.69 -3.47
N SER A 68 0.90 -21.62 -3.14
CA SER A 68 1.03 -22.51 -1.97
C SER A 68 2.32 -23.34 -2.00
N LEU A 69 2.71 -23.86 -3.17
CA LEU A 69 3.96 -24.60 -3.37
C LEU A 69 5.17 -23.70 -3.10
N LEU A 70 5.16 -22.48 -3.60
CA LEU A 70 6.26 -21.52 -3.35
C LEU A 70 6.33 -21.12 -1.88
N ILE A 71 5.19 -20.96 -1.20
CA ILE A 71 5.13 -20.71 0.25
C ILE A 71 5.79 -21.84 1.03
N SER A 72 5.54 -23.09 0.62
CA SER A 72 6.15 -24.26 1.26
C SER A 72 7.66 -24.38 1.06
N LYS A 73 8.19 -23.76 -0.01
CA LYS A 73 9.63 -23.73 -0.33
C LYS A 73 10.37 -22.56 0.35
N ILE A 74 9.67 -21.68 1.07
CA ILE A 74 10.32 -20.57 1.79
C ILE A 74 11.22 -21.15 2.89
N PRO A 75 12.52 -20.76 2.96
CA PRO A 75 13.40 -21.25 4.00
C PRO A 75 12.95 -20.87 5.41
N GLN A 76 13.03 -21.81 6.36
CA GLN A 76 12.48 -21.67 7.71
C GLN A 76 12.99 -20.42 8.45
N ASN A 77 14.24 -20.03 8.20
CA ASN A 77 14.86 -18.85 8.81
C ASN A 77 14.14 -17.54 8.46
N TRP A 78 13.34 -17.49 7.39
CA TRP A 78 12.60 -16.29 7.00
C TRP A 78 11.31 -16.06 7.76
N HIS A 79 10.74 -17.10 8.36
CA HIS A 79 9.57 -16.96 9.22
C HIS A 79 9.87 -16.15 10.48
N CYS A 80 11.12 -16.22 10.97
CA CYS A 80 11.56 -15.55 12.19
C CYS A 80 12.10 -14.13 11.96
N VAL A 81 12.26 -13.69 10.71
CA VAL A 81 12.79 -12.35 10.40
C VAL A 81 11.81 -11.28 10.91
N THR A 82 12.30 -10.18 11.47
CA THR A 82 11.44 -9.06 11.88
C THR A 82 10.99 -8.25 10.67
N GLU A 83 9.84 -7.58 10.77
CA GLU A 83 9.30 -6.79 9.65
C GLU A 83 10.27 -5.68 9.20
N ALA A 84 10.91 -4.97 10.14
CA ALA A 84 11.93 -3.96 9.81
C ALA A 84 13.10 -4.54 8.99
N LYS A 85 13.57 -5.73 9.37
CA LYS A 85 14.63 -6.42 8.63
C LYS A 85 14.13 -6.89 7.27
N LEU A 86 12.88 -7.34 7.18
CA LEU A 86 12.26 -7.72 5.92
C LEU A 86 12.14 -6.55 4.94
N VAL A 87 11.75 -5.37 5.43
CA VAL A 87 11.72 -4.13 4.63
C VAL A 87 13.11 -3.80 4.10
N SER A 88 14.15 -3.89 4.94
CA SER A 88 15.52 -3.65 4.49
C SER A 88 16.05 -4.68 3.48
N LEU A 89 15.54 -5.92 3.51
CA LEU A 89 16.01 -7.01 2.65
C LEU A 89 15.23 -7.09 1.32
N ALA A 90 13.94 -6.74 1.35
CA ALA A 90 13.04 -6.82 0.21
C ALA A 90 12.98 -5.50 -0.59
N GLU A 91 13.37 -4.38 0.05
CA GLU A 91 13.30 -3.02 -0.52
C GLU A 91 11.94 -2.77 -1.21
N PRO A 92 10.83 -2.83 -0.44
CA PRO A 92 9.50 -2.78 -1.04
C PRO A 92 9.21 -1.39 -1.62
N GLU A 93 8.65 -1.38 -2.83
CA GLU A 93 8.09 -0.19 -3.46
C GLU A 93 6.64 0.03 -3.02
N ASP A 94 6.08 1.21 -3.30
CA ASP A 94 4.67 1.53 -3.07
C ASP A 94 3.72 0.48 -3.68
N ARG A 95 4.11 -0.10 -4.81
CA ARG A 95 3.34 -1.18 -5.47
C ARG A 95 3.31 -2.45 -4.63
N ASP A 96 4.43 -2.81 -4.00
CA ASP A 96 4.56 -4.01 -3.18
C ASP A 96 3.69 -3.88 -1.92
N VAL A 97 3.67 -2.68 -1.31
CA VAL A 97 2.80 -2.35 -0.17
C VAL A 97 1.33 -2.48 -0.55
N ARG A 98 0.92 -1.95 -1.72
CA ARG A 98 -0.47 -2.10 -2.21
C ARG A 98 -0.85 -3.55 -2.45
N LEU A 99 0.04 -4.35 -3.06
CA LEU A 99 -0.19 -5.77 -3.27
C LEU A 99 -0.30 -6.54 -1.96
N ARG A 100 0.53 -6.22 -0.98
CA ARG A 100 0.45 -6.79 0.37
C ARG A 100 -0.91 -6.56 1.01
N LEU A 101 -1.44 -5.35 0.92
CA LEU A 101 -2.77 -5.02 1.44
C LEU A 101 -3.88 -5.78 0.69
N ALA A 102 -3.87 -5.73 -0.64
CA ALA A 102 -4.85 -6.44 -1.46
C ALA A 102 -4.83 -7.96 -1.25
N PHE A 103 -3.64 -8.54 -1.06
CA PHE A 103 -3.44 -9.96 -0.75
C PHE A 103 -4.14 -10.34 0.56
N TRP A 104 -3.98 -9.54 1.61
CA TRP A 104 -4.58 -9.82 2.90
C TRP A 104 -6.08 -9.51 2.95
N GLU A 105 -6.56 -8.52 2.20
CA GLU A 105 -8.00 -8.30 2.00
C GLU A 105 -8.65 -9.50 1.30
N GLU A 106 -7.99 -10.01 0.25
CA GLU A 106 -8.41 -11.19 -0.49
C GLU A 106 -8.46 -12.43 0.42
N TYR A 107 -7.41 -12.64 1.23
CA TYR A 107 -7.35 -13.73 2.20
C TYR A 107 -8.50 -13.66 3.21
N ASN A 108 -8.75 -12.47 3.77
CA ASN A 108 -9.85 -12.25 4.70
C ASN A 108 -11.21 -12.53 4.06
N ARG A 109 -11.39 -12.16 2.79
CA ARG A 109 -12.62 -12.49 2.05
C ARG A 109 -12.74 -14.00 1.83
N ALA A 110 -11.69 -14.65 1.35
CA ALA A 110 -11.65 -16.09 1.12
C ALA A 110 -11.97 -16.90 2.39
N CYS A 111 -11.46 -16.47 3.55
CA CYS A 111 -11.80 -17.08 4.84
C CYS A 111 -13.27 -16.92 5.23
N ARG A 112 -13.92 -15.81 4.85
CA ARG A 112 -15.35 -15.56 5.12
C ARG A 112 -16.28 -16.30 4.16
N THR A 113 -15.88 -16.45 2.90
CA THR A 113 -16.69 -17.12 1.87
C THR A 113 -16.40 -18.62 1.75
N ASP A 114 -15.43 -19.12 2.51
CA ASP A 114 -14.90 -20.49 2.41
C ASP A 114 -14.37 -20.85 1.00
N GLU A 115 -13.95 -19.84 0.23
CA GLU A 115 -13.41 -20.01 -1.11
C GLU A 115 -11.87 -19.98 -1.09
N LYS A 116 -11.25 -20.29 -2.23
CA LYS A 116 -9.83 -19.99 -2.47
C LYS A 116 -9.65 -18.53 -2.87
N MET A 117 -8.46 -18.00 -2.62
CA MET A 117 -8.04 -16.68 -3.05
C MET A 117 -7.95 -16.63 -4.57
N ALA A 118 -8.56 -15.61 -5.17
CA ALA A 118 -8.53 -15.35 -6.59
C ALA A 118 -7.41 -14.34 -6.88
N ARG A 119 -6.33 -14.81 -7.54
CA ARG A 119 -5.20 -13.97 -7.95
C ARG A 119 -5.61 -12.71 -8.72
N ALA A 120 -6.64 -12.82 -9.56
CA ALA A 120 -7.15 -11.69 -10.32
C ALA A 120 -7.59 -10.52 -9.42
N ARG A 121 -8.16 -10.80 -8.24
CA ARG A 121 -8.61 -9.79 -7.28
C ARG A 121 -7.43 -9.14 -6.54
N ILE A 122 -6.37 -9.90 -6.29
CA ILE A 122 -5.12 -9.39 -5.68
C ILE A 122 -4.41 -8.43 -6.64
N CYS A 123 -4.32 -8.79 -7.92
CA CYS A 123 -3.58 -8.01 -8.91
C CYS A 123 -4.38 -6.83 -9.51
N TYR A 124 -5.72 -6.82 -9.35
CA TYR A 124 -6.60 -5.87 -10.02
C TYR A 124 -6.21 -4.42 -9.74
N GLY A 125 -5.89 -3.67 -10.80
CA GLY A 125 -5.52 -2.26 -10.71
C GLY A 125 -4.12 -1.98 -10.13
N ILE A 126 -3.33 -3.01 -9.79
CA ILE A 126 -1.99 -2.86 -9.22
C ILE A 126 -0.91 -3.41 -10.16
N CYS A 127 -1.07 -4.63 -10.67
CA CYS A 127 -0.13 -5.22 -11.64
C CYS A 127 -0.81 -6.21 -12.59
N SER A 128 -0.17 -6.56 -13.70
CA SER A 128 -0.66 -7.66 -14.55
C SER A 128 -0.35 -9.03 -13.92
N SER A 129 -1.09 -10.05 -14.36
CA SER A 129 -0.84 -11.44 -13.94
C SER A 129 0.53 -11.95 -14.37
N GLU A 130 1.07 -11.51 -15.52
CA GLU A 130 2.44 -11.90 -15.91
C GLU A 130 3.48 -11.24 -15.00
N VAL A 131 3.30 -9.97 -14.63
CA VAL A 131 4.20 -9.27 -13.71
C VAL A 131 4.19 -9.96 -12.35
N TRP A 132 3.02 -10.38 -11.85
CA TRP A 132 2.92 -11.19 -10.63
C TRP A 132 3.80 -12.44 -10.70
N LYS A 133 3.62 -13.24 -11.75
CA LYS A 133 4.36 -14.50 -11.95
C LYS A 133 5.87 -14.26 -12.11
N LYS A 134 6.27 -13.29 -12.93
CA LYS A 134 7.69 -13.07 -13.25
C LYS A 134 8.46 -12.42 -12.11
N TYR A 135 7.85 -11.47 -11.41
CA TYR A 135 8.57 -10.64 -10.44
C TYR A 135 8.41 -11.13 -9.01
N TYR A 136 7.19 -11.46 -8.59
CA TYR A 136 6.90 -11.79 -7.20
C TYR A 136 7.06 -13.27 -6.89
N LEU A 137 6.68 -14.16 -7.82
CA LEU A 137 6.88 -15.60 -7.60
C LEU A 137 8.35 -16.02 -7.72
N THR A 138 9.14 -15.30 -8.52
CA THR A 138 10.60 -15.55 -8.66
C THR A 138 11.38 -14.96 -7.48
N ASN A 139 10.98 -13.79 -6.97
CA ASN A 139 11.65 -13.13 -5.85
C ASN A 139 10.97 -13.47 -4.51
N TRP A 140 11.47 -14.53 -3.89
CA TRP A 140 11.01 -15.01 -2.60
C TRP A 140 11.09 -13.95 -1.48
N LYS A 141 12.02 -12.99 -1.51
CA LYS A 141 12.08 -11.91 -0.48
C LYS A 141 10.86 -11.01 -0.53
N LYS A 142 10.45 -10.59 -1.74
CA LYS A 142 9.23 -9.80 -1.95
C LYS A 142 7.97 -10.62 -1.66
N LEU A 143 7.98 -11.91 -2.00
CA LEU A 143 6.88 -12.81 -1.67
C LEU A 143 6.69 -12.95 -0.16
N VAL A 144 7.76 -13.15 0.62
CA VAL A 144 7.71 -13.19 2.09
C VAL A 144 7.17 -11.87 2.66
N PHE A 145 7.55 -10.73 2.08
CA PHE A 145 7.01 -9.42 2.46
C PHE A 145 5.49 -9.33 2.26
N ILE A 146 4.98 -9.76 1.11
CA ILE A 146 3.54 -9.75 0.80
C ILE A 146 2.77 -10.72 1.71
N ILE A 147 3.30 -11.93 1.91
CA ILE A 147 2.66 -12.96 2.72
C ILE A 147 2.63 -12.59 4.19
N ARG A 148 3.55 -11.76 4.69
CA ARG A 148 3.55 -11.42 6.11
C ARG A 148 2.38 -10.48 6.43
N PRO A 149 1.54 -10.78 7.45
CA PRO A 149 0.44 -9.90 7.79
C PRO A 149 0.95 -8.51 8.19
N PRO A 150 0.37 -7.43 7.64
CA PRO A 150 0.76 -6.06 7.97
C PRO A 150 0.38 -5.74 9.41
N ARG A 151 1.37 -5.46 10.28
CA ARG A 151 1.12 -5.20 11.71
C ARG A 151 0.54 -3.81 11.96
N HIS A 152 1.09 -2.79 11.31
CA HIS A 152 0.71 -1.39 11.55
C HIS A 152 0.07 -0.71 10.35
N GLU A 153 0.44 -1.06 9.11
CA GLU A 153 0.00 -0.33 7.92
C GLU A 153 -1.50 -0.41 7.67
N MET A 154 -2.15 -1.56 7.93
CA MET A 154 -3.60 -1.68 7.80
C MET A 154 -4.36 -0.80 8.78
N LEU A 155 -3.87 -0.70 10.01
CA LEU A 155 -4.45 0.18 11.04
C LEU A 155 -4.20 1.63 10.66
N LEU A 156 -2.99 1.98 10.23
CA LEU A 156 -2.64 3.35 9.86
C LEU A 156 -3.42 3.84 8.65
N HIS A 157 -3.57 3.04 7.58
CA HIS A 157 -4.35 3.42 6.41
C HIS A 157 -5.84 3.56 6.72
N LYS A 158 -6.41 2.65 7.51
CA LYS A 158 -7.80 2.80 7.97
C LYS A 158 -7.98 4.07 8.79
N THR A 159 -7.03 4.35 9.68
CA THR A 159 -7.05 5.54 10.54
C THR A 159 -6.88 6.82 9.72
N LEU A 160 -5.96 6.83 8.75
CA LEU A 160 -5.74 7.95 7.84
C LEU A 160 -6.95 8.21 6.94
N LEU A 161 -7.58 7.16 6.41
CA LEU A 161 -8.82 7.26 5.64
C LEU A 161 -9.97 7.79 6.49
N LEU A 162 -10.09 7.34 7.73
CA LEU A 162 -11.09 7.84 8.68
C LEU A 162 -10.86 9.33 8.97
N HIS A 163 -9.64 9.74 9.31
CA HIS A 163 -9.34 11.15 9.54
C HIS A 163 -9.53 12.03 8.30
N GLY A 164 -9.14 11.53 7.13
CA GLY A 164 -9.37 12.21 5.85
C GLY A 164 -10.87 12.38 5.58
N TYR A 165 -11.65 11.33 5.81
CA TYR A 165 -13.11 11.36 5.72
C TYR A 165 -13.72 12.36 6.71
N ASP A 166 -13.28 12.36 7.97
CA ASP A 166 -13.79 13.25 9.01
C ASP A 166 -13.51 14.72 8.68
N ARG A 167 -12.30 15.04 8.22
CA ARG A 167 -11.97 16.41 7.79
C ARG A 167 -12.75 16.82 6.57
N ILE A 168 -12.96 15.93 5.61
CA ILE A 168 -13.82 16.28 4.48
C ILE A 168 -15.25 16.49 4.99
N SER A 169 -15.81 15.59 5.77
CA SER A 169 -17.15 15.71 6.36
C SER A 169 -17.35 17.04 7.10
N GLU A 170 -16.38 17.45 7.91
CA GLU A 170 -16.36 18.76 8.57
C GLU A 170 -16.40 19.91 7.55
N ILE A 171 -15.56 19.87 6.50
CA ILE A 171 -15.56 20.86 5.42
C ILE A 171 -16.89 20.89 4.65
N LEU A 172 -17.53 19.74 4.47
CA LEU A 172 -18.84 19.64 3.80
C LEU A 172 -19.95 20.21 4.68
N ASN A 173 -19.89 20.00 5.99
CA ASN A 173 -20.90 20.41 6.97
C ASN A 173 -20.69 21.83 7.51
N MET A 174 -19.52 22.44 7.27
CA MET A 174 -19.29 23.83 7.62
C MET A 174 -20.35 24.72 6.96
N PRO A 175 -21.08 25.55 7.73
CA PRO A 175 -22.09 26.44 7.19
C PRO A 175 -21.40 27.39 6.21
N ILE A 176 -21.89 27.41 4.97
CA ILE A 176 -21.42 28.39 3.98
C ILE A 176 -21.86 29.75 4.50
N GLN A 177 -20.94 30.49 5.12
CA GLN A 177 -21.20 31.86 5.50
C GLN A 177 -21.27 32.69 4.21
N ASN A 178 -22.47 32.84 3.67
CA ASN A 178 -22.79 33.83 2.61
C ASN A 178 -22.68 35.28 3.11
N LYS A 179 -22.02 35.50 4.26
CA LYS A 179 -21.68 36.83 4.72
C LYS A 179 -20.63 37.35 3.74
N VAL A 180 -21.10 38.10 2.74
CA VAL A 180 -20.30 39.17 2.13
C VAL A 180 -19.62 39.85 3.32
N ASN A 181 -18.31 39.70 3.44
CA ASN A 181 -17.53 40.28 4.52
C ASN A 181 -17.81 41.79 4.53
N LYS A 182 -18.81 42.24 5.31
CA LYS A 182 -18.80 43.58 5.89
C LYS A 182 -17.59 43.53 6.79
N GLY A 183 -16.46 44.03 6.28
CA GLY A 183 -15.14 43.85 6.86
C GLY A 183 -15.21 43.95 8.38
N TRP A 184 -14.65 42.95 9.06
CA TRP A 184 -14.50 42.98 10.50
C TRP A 184 -13.75 44.27 10.84
N LYS A 185 -14.45 45.22 11.45
CA LYS A 185 -13.86 46.47 11.89
C LYS A 185 -13.32 46.21 13.29
N GLU A 186 -12.01 46.08 13.40
CA GLU A 186 -11.36 46.10 14.70
C GLU A 186 -11.35 47.56 15.18
N GLU A 187 -12.07 47.84 16.27
CA GLU A 187 -11.97 49.14 16.95
C GLU A 187 -10.62 49.20 17.65
N LEU A 188 -9.74 50.09 17.17
CA LEU A 188 -8.54 50.41 17.90
C LEU A 188 -8.92 51.21 19.17
N PRO A 189 -8.12 51.14 20.24
CA PRO A 189 -8.36 51.86 21.49
C PRO A 189 -8.52 53.39 21.35
N ASN A 190 -8.17 53.95 20.19
CA ASN A 190 -8.27 55.37 19.87
C ASN A 190 -9.56 55.74 19.11
N GLY A 191 -10.53 54.83 18.99
CA GLY A 191 -11.80 55.07 18.28
C GLY A 191 -11.67 55.12 16.76
N LYS A 192 -10.51 54.76 16.18
CA LYS A 192 -10.33 54.62 14.73
C LYS A 192 -10.49 53.17 14.32
N PHE A 193 -11.24 52.94 13.25
CA PHE A 193 -11.39 51.60 12.67
C PHE A 193 -10.26 51.35 11.67
N LYS A 194 -9.53 50.25 11.84
CA LYS A 194 -8.59 49.79 10.82
C LYS A 194 -9.29 48.74 9.97
N THR A 195 -9.62 49.10 8.73
CA THR A 195 -10.05 48.10 7.75
C THR A 195 -8.82 47.32 7.32
N HIS A 196 -8.66 46.12 7.88
CA HIS A 196 -7.71 45.18 7.33
C HIS A 196 -8.22 44.76 5.95
N ASN A 197 -7.52 45.20 4.91
CA ASN A 197 -7.68 44.70 3.55
C ASN A 197 -7.07 43.30 3.52
N THR A 198 -7.69 42.36 4.22
CA THR A 198 -7.31 40.96 4.11
C THR A 198 -7.69 40.53 2.71
N HIS A 199 -6.66 40.42 1.88
CA HIS A 199 -6.67 39.66 0.64
C HIS A 199 -6.84 38.17 0.99
N TYR A 200 -7.89 37.82 1.73
CA TYR A 200 -8.35 36.45 1.77
C TYR A 200 -8.70 36.12 0.33
N MET A 201 -7.96 35.17 -0.24
CA MET A 201 -8.25 34.62 -1.55
C MET A 201 -9.76 34.43 -1.60
N LYS A 202 -10.42 35.00 -2.61
CA LYS A 202 -11.70 34.46 -3.07
C LYS A 202 -11.38 33.04 -3.50
N VAL A 203 -11.28 32.12 -2.54
CA VAL A 203 -11.30 30.70 -2.85
C VAL A 203 -12.69 30.55 -3.41
N ASP A 204 -12.77 30.41 -4.74
CA ASP A 204 -14.01 30.47 -5.46
C ASP A 204 -15.00 29.54 -4.75
N THR A 205 -16.09 30.12 -4.26
CA THR A 205 -17.19 29.35 -3.68
C THR A 205 -17.68 28.27 -4.64
N VAL A 206 -17.43 28.46 -5.95
CA VAL A 206 -17.62 27.48 -7.02
C VAL A 206 -16.65 26.30 -6.90
N ALA A 207 -15.34 26.53 -6.69
CA ALA A 207 -14.35 25.48 -6.51
C ALA A 207 -14.59 24.68 -5.22
N ILE A 208 -14.93 25.34 -4.11
CA ILE A 208 -15.30 24.67 -2.86
C ILE A 208 -16.57 23.82 -3.04
N ARG A 209 -17.57 24.34 -3.77
CA ARG A 209 -18.80 23.60 -4.07
C ARG A 209 -18.53 22.40 -5.00
N ALA A 210 -17.68 22.56 -6.00
CA ALA A 210 -17.29 21.48 -6.91
C ALA A 210 -16.54 20.36 -6.16
N ILE A 211 -15.58 20.72 -5.29
CA ILE A 211 -14.86 19.75 -4.44
C ILE A 211 -15.85 19.03 -3.52
N ARG A 212 -16.75 19.77 -2.88
CA ARG A 212 -17.81 19.24 -2.02
C ARG A 212 -18.71 18.24 -2.74
N ASP A 213 -19.18 18.57 -3.93
CA ASP A 213 -20.06 17.72 -4.72
C ASP A 213 -19.32 16.47 -5.23
N THR A 214 -18.05 16.61 -5.60
CA THR A 214 -17.20 15.50 -6.04
C THR A 214 -16.98 14.50 -4.90
N VAL A 215 -16.71 14.99 -3.68
CA VAL A 215 -16.53 14.08 -2.54
C VAL A 215 -17.84 13.42 -2.12
N LYS A 216 -18.97 14.14 -2.12
CA LYS A 216 -20.29 13.52 -1.88
C LYS A 216 -20.59 12.40 -2.89
N MET A 217 -20.25 12.61 -4.16
CA MET A 217 -20.41 11.61 -5.20
C MET A 217 -19.53 10.37 -4.94
N LEU A 218 -18.27 10.57 -4.55
CA LEU A 218 -17.34 9.46 -4.23
C LEU A 218 -17.82 8.65 -3.02
N ILE A 219 -18.27 9.31 -1.95
CA ILE A 219 -18.84 8.63 -0.77
C ILE A 219 -20.08 7.82 -1.16
N ASN A 220 -20.98 8.40 -1.96
CA ASN A 220 -22.17 7.68 -2.42
C ASN A 220 -21.80 6.48 -3.31
N MET A 221 -20.81 6.60 -4.20
CA MET A 221 -20.33 5.45 -4.98
C MET A 221 -19.75 4.37 -4.07
N GLN A 222 -18.90 4.72 -3.11
CA GLN A 222 -18.31 3.77 -2.16
C GLN A 222 -19.40 2.99 -1.39
N ASN A 223 -20.44 3.70 -0.94
CA ASN A 223 -21.60 3.12 -0.24
C ASN A 223 -22.41 2.20 -1.15
N VAL A 224 -22.61 2.58 -2.42
CA VAL A 224 -23.28 1.71 -3.41
C VAL A 224 -22.47 0.45 -3.67
N TYR A 225 -21.14 0.54 -3.78
CA TYR A 225 -20.28 -0.64 -3.96
C TYR A 225 -20.28 -1.55 -2.73
N THR A 226 -20.27 -0.99 -1.52
CA THR A 226 -20.34 -1.79 -0.28
C THR A 226 -21.72 -2.44 -0.11
N LEU A 227 -22.80 -1.75 -0.45
CA LEU A 227 -24.14 -2.35 -0.49
C LEU A 227 -24.25 -3.44 -1.57
N ALA A 228 -23.73 -3.21 -2.77
CA ALA A 228 -23.72 -4.22 -3.83
C ALA A 228 -22.92 -5.47 -3.42
N ALA A 229 -21.83 -5.30 -2.69
CA ALA A 229 -21.04 -6.39 -2.13
C ALA A 229 -21.75 -7.11 -0.96
N GLN A 230 -22.49 -6.39 -0.11
CA GLN A 230 -23.29 -6.99 0.98
C GLN A 230 -24.51 -7.76 0.47
N TYR A 231 -25.17 -7.27 -0.57
CA TYR A 231 -26.41 -7.84 -1.08
C TYR A 231 -26.22 -8.78 -2.28
N GLY A 232 -24.97 -9.09 -2.65
CA GLY A 232 -24.67 -10.07 -3.70
C GLY A 232 -25.47 -9.84 -4.98
N VAL A 233 -25.53 -8.60 -5.48
CA VAL A 233 -26.31 -8.29 -6.68
C VAL A 233 -25.54 -8.80 -7.90
N ASP A 234 -25.70 -10.09 -8.19
CA ASP A 234 -25.29 -10.71 -9.43
C ASP A 234 -26.14 -10.13 -10.56
N SER A 235 -25.60 -9.12 -11.24
CA SER A 235 -26.30 -8.33 -12.26
C SER A 235 -26.60 -9.11 -13.56
N LYS A 236 -26.51 -10.45 -13.56
CA LYS A 236 -26.79 -11.30 -14.71
C LYS A 236 -28.01 -12.23 -14.57
N GLU A 237 -28.65 -12.33 -13.40
CA GLU A 237 -29.62 -13.43 -13.16
C GLU A 237 -31.10 -13.05 -12.99
N LYS A 238 -31.57 -11.93 -13.57
CA LYS A 238 -33.02 -11.57 -13.51
C LYS A 238 -33.76 -11.46 -14.84
N LYS A 239 -33.27 -12.06 -15.93
CA LYS A 239 -34.04 -12.05 -17.21
C LYS A 239 -34.32 -13.38 -17.88
N LYS A 240 -33.99 -14.53 -17.30
CA LYS A 240 -34.47 -15.82 -17.81
C LYS A 240 -34.81 -16.72 -16.63
N HIS A 241 -35.96 -17.40 -16.70
CA HIS A 241 -36.44 -18.45 -15.79
C HIS A 241 -37.34 -18.04 -14.62
N ALA A 242 -38.43 -17.33 -14.95
CA ALA A 242 -39.73 -17.59 -14.30
C ALA A 242 -40.41 -18.80 -14.98
N LYS A 243 -39.99 -20.01 -14.60
CA LYS A 243 -40.72 -21.31 -14.70
C LYS A 243 -39.69 -22.42 -14.47
N TYR A 244 -39.63 -22.95 -13.26
CA TYR A 244 -39.02 -24.26 -13.01
C TYR A 244 -40.05 -25.32 -13.39
N PRO A 245 -39.77 -26.21 -14.36
CA PRO A 245 -40.39 -27.52 -14.37
C PRO A 245 -39.72 -28.42 -13.31
N GLU A 246 -40.56 -29.28 -12.79
CA GLU A 246 -40.34 -30.47 -11.96
C GLU A 246 -38.96 -31.15 -12.15
N GLN A 247 -38.41 -31.57 -11.01
CA GLN A 247 -37.13 -32.25 -10.76
C GLN A 247 -36.53 -33.00 -11.96
N VAL A 248 -35.37 -32.53 -12.44
CA VAL A 248 -34.48 -33.31 -13.31
C VAL A 248 -33.64 -34.24 -12.42
N PRO A 249 -33.56 -35.56 -12.71
CA PRO A 249 -32.68 -36.48 -12.02
C PRO A 249 -31.23 -36.00 -12.08
N LEU A 250 -30.53 -36.06 -10.94
CA LEU A 250 -29.10 -35.78 -10.88
C LEU A 250 -28.35 -36.67 -11.90
N PRO A 251 -27.44 -36.11 -12.71
CA PRO A 251 -26.57 -36.92 -13.55
C PRO A 251 -25.74 -37.85 -12.67
N PRO A 252 -25.45 -39.08 -13.14
CA PRO A 252 -24.54 -39.98 -12.43
C PRO A 252 -23.18 -39.29 -12.23
N ASP A 253 -22.58 -39.50 -11.06
CA ASP A 253 -21.28 -38.95 -10.71
C ASP A 253 -20.28 -39.28 -11.83
N PRO A 254 -19.50 -38.30 -12.34
CA PRO A 254 -18.49 -38.56 -13.34
C PRO A 254 -17.50 -39.56 -12.76
N GLU A 255 -17.33 -40.69 -13.45
CA GLU A 255 -16.31 -41.68 -13.13
C GLU A 255 -14.97 -40.96 -13.04
N LEU A 256 -14.35 -41.04 -11.86
CA LEU A 256 -13.01 -40.50 -11.63
C LEU A 256 -12.08 -41.21 -12.62
N PRO A 257 -11.24 -40.49 -13.38
CA PRO A 257 -10.29 -41.10 -14.29
C PRO A 257 -9.37 -42.04 -13.50
N ASP A 258 -9.11 -43.21 -14.08
CA ASP A 258 -8.24 -44.21 -13.48
C ASP A 258 -6.86 -43.58 -13.23
N PRO A 259 -6.23 -43.84 -12.08
CA PRO A 259 -4.97 -43.19 -11.69
C PRO A 259 -3.84 -43.44 -12.68
N ASP A 260 -3.93 -44.51 -13.48
CA ASP A 260 -2.94 -44.86 -14.52
C ASP A 260 -3.04 -43.95 -15.76
N ASP A 261 -4.20 -43.31 -16.00
CA ASP A 261 -4.38 -42.37 -17.12
C ASP A 261 -3.79 -40.97 -16.83
N LEU A 262 -3.45 -40.68 -15.57
CA LEU A 262 -2.88 -39.39 -15.14
C LEU A 262 -1.36 -39.33 -15.22
N GLU A 263 -0.65 -40.45 -15.36
CA GLU A 263 0.82 -40.46 -15.43
C GLU A 263 1.33 -39.78 -16.72
N GLY A 264 0.61 -39.91 -17.83
CA GLY A 264 0.99 -39.25 -19.10
C GLY A 264 0.83 -37.72 -19.12
N GLU A 265 -0.11 -37.16 -18.36
CA GLU A 265 -0.30 -35.71 -18.28
C GLU A 265 0.75 -35.01 -17.39
N ILE A 266 1.35 -35.74 -16.45
CA ILE A 266 2.40 -35.22 -15.57
C ILE A 266 3.69 -34.99 -16.37
N ASP A 267 4.07 -35.93 -17.23
CA ASP A 267 5.28 -35.84 -18.07
C ASP A 267 5.20 -34.70 -19.10
N GLU A 268 4.01 -34.41 -19.65
CA GLU A 268 3.81 -33.25 -20.54
C GLU A 268 3.93 -31.91 -19.78
N LEU A 269 3.49 -31.86 -18.52
CA LEU A 269 3.62 -30.69 -17.66
C LEU A 269 5.06 -30.44 -17.20
N GLU A 270 5.84 -31.49 -16.95
CA GLU A 270 7.26 -31.38 -16.59
C GLU A 270 8.10 -30.88 -17.79
N ASN A 271 7.82 -31.39 -18.99
CA ASN A 271 8.41 -30.87 -20.24
C ASN A 271 8.03 -29.42 -20.53
N PHE A 272 6.77 -29.02 -20.30
CA PHE A 272 6.32 -27.64 -20.49
C PHE A 272 6.96 -26.66 -19.48
N LEU A 273 7.30 -27.13 -18.28
CA LEU A 273 7.94 -26.33 -17.23
C LEU A 273 9.46 -26.22 -17.39
N GLY A 274 10.06 -26.95 -18.33
CA GLY A 274 11.50 -26.91 -18.59
C GLY A 274 12.33 -27.37 -17.39
N LEU A 275 11.85 -28.39 -16.67
CA LEU A 275 12.55 -28.95 -15.52
C LEU A 275 13.60 -30.01 -15.91
N ASP A 276 13.62 -30.45 -17.16
CA ASP A 276 14.65 -31.35 -17.70
C ASP A 276 15.78 -30.56 -18.37
N GLN A 277 16.62 -29.93 -17.58
CA GLN A 277 18.03 -29.70 -17.92
C GLN A 277 18.86 -29.81 -16.64
N ASP A 278 19.03 -31.04 -16.15
CA ASP A 278 20.29 -31.41 -15.54
C ASP A 278 21.34 -31.38 -16.67
N GLU A 279 21.83 -30.18 -17.00
CA GLU A 279 23.07 -30.03 -17.74
C GLU A 279 24.17 -30.60 -16.85
N ASP A 280 24.71 -31.73 -17.29
CA ASP A 280 25.92 -32.36 -16.80
C ASP A 280 27.03 -31.32 -16.63
N LEU A 281 27.16 -30.77 -15.42
CA LEU A 281 28.33 -30.03 -14.95
C LEU A 281 29.46 -31.04 -14.64
N GLU A 282 29.83 -31.85 -15.62
CA GLU A 282 31.09 -32.59 -15.60
C GLU A 282 32.20 -31.76 -16.24
N SER A 283 33.16 -31.42 -15.38
CA SER A 283 34.59 -31.24 -15.68
C SER A 283 35.01 -30.16 -16.68
N GLU A 284 35.46 -29.03 -16.14
CA GLU A 284 36.71 -28.41 -16.60
C GLU A 284 37.31 -27.56 -15.47
N VAL A 285 37.92 -28.24 -14.49
CA VAL A 285 38.89 -27.59 -13.59
C VAL A 285 40.22 -27.54 -14.33
N GLY A 286 40.33 -26.56 -15.23
CA GLY A 286 41.61 -26.14 -15.79
C GLY A 286 42.48 -25.54 -14.70
N ALA A 287 43.56 -26.24 -14.35
CA ALA A 287 44.64 -25.72 -13.53
C ALA A 287 45.41 -24.66 -14.34
N GLU A 288 45.01 -23.39 -14.22
CA GLU A 288 45.86 -22.28 -14.61
C GLU A 288 46.37 -21.53 -13.39
N ASN A 289 47.69 -21.57 -13.27
CA ASN A 289 48.52 -20.81 -12.35
C ASN A 289 48.14 -19.33 -12.33
N ILE A 290 47.70 -18.83 -11.19
CA ILE A 290 47.76 -17.41 -10.85
C ILE A 290 48.56 -17.31 -9.56
N GLU A 291 49.88 -17.23 -9.71
CA GLU A 291 50.76 -16.61 -8.72
C GLU A 291 50.46 -15.11 -8.70
N HIS A 292 49.59 -14.68 -7.78
CA HIS A 292 49.52 -13.27 -7.40
C HIS A 292 49.91 -13.13 -5.93
N GLU A 293 51.15 -12.68 -5.73
CA GLU A 293 51.69 -12.16 -4.48
C GLU A 293 50.77 -11.09 -3.89
N GLU A 294 50.16 -11.40 -2.75
CA GLU A 294 49.51 -10.42 -1.88
C GLU A 294 50.57 -9.68 -1.06
N THR A 295 51.00 -8.51 -1.54
CA THR A 295 51.71 -7.51 -0.73
C THR A 295 50.69 -6.76 0.14
N ILE A 296 50.46 -7.25 1.35
CA ILE A 296 49.61 -6.60 2.36
C ILE A 296 50.32 -5.35 2.91
N GLU A 297 50.07 -4.20 2.28
CA GLU A 297 50.42 -2.89 2.84
C GLU A 297 49.46 -2.53 3.99
N ARG A 298 49.98 -2.68 5.22
CA ARG A 298 49.35 -2.19 6.46
C ARG A 298 49.15 -0.68 6.42
N ARG A 299 47.95 -0.21 6.07
CA ARG A 299 47.54 1.18 6.28
C ARG A 299 47.47 1.49 7.78
N LYS A 300 48.38 2.36 8.24
CA LYS A 300 48.39 2.92 9.60
C LYS A 300 47.14 3.78 9.85
N PRO A 301 46.53 3.72 11.05
CA PRO A 301 45.42 4.59 11.41
C PRO A 301 45.87 6.06 11.46
N GLY A 302 45.16 6.91 10.70
CA GLY A 302 45.42 8.34 10.62
C GLY A 302 45.14 9.06 11.93
N ARG A 303 46.08 9.93 12.35
CA ARG A 303 45.92 10.86 13.48
C ARG A 303 44.74 11.82 13.25
N PRO A 304 43.93 12.12 14.27
CA PRO A 304 42.92 13.17 14.18
C PRO A 304 43.59 14.55 14.04
N LYS A 305 43.16 15.33 13.05
CA LYS A 305 43.58 16.72 12.85
C LYS A 305 42.99 17.58 13.99
N LYS A 306 43.87 18.30 14.71
CA LYS A 306 43.47 19.35 15.65
C LYS A 306 42.81 20.49 14.87
N ILE A 307 41.63 20.89 15.32
CA ILE A 307 40.92 22.09 14.84
C ILE A 307 41.66 23.30 15.42
N PRO A 308 42.05 24.31 14.63
CA PRO A 308 42.68 25.52 15.13
C PRO A 308 41.67 26.37 15.91
N GLU A 309 42.10 26.80 17.10
CA GLU A 309 41.32 27.47 18.15
C GLU A 309 41.01 28.95 17.85
N SER A 310 41.00 29.38 16.59
CA SER A 310 40.78 30.78 16.21
C SER A 310 39.33 31.12 15.84
N GLN A 311 38.38 30.29 16.28
CA GLN A 311 36.93 30.50 16.04
C GLN A 311 36.07 30.31 17.30
N PHE A 312 36.67 30.46 18.48
CA PHE A 312 35.97 30.69 19.73
C PHE A 312 36.39 32.04 20.32
#